data_AF-A0A3B3ZL82-F1
#
_entry.id   AF-A0A3B3ZL82-F1
#
_cell.length_a   1.000
_cell.length_b   1.000
_cell.length_c   1.000
_cell.angle_alpha   90.00
_cell.angle_beta   90.00
_cell.angle_gamma   90.00
#
_symmetry.space_group_name_H-M   'P 1'
#
loop_
_entity.id
_entity.type
_entity.pdbx_description
1 polymer ?
#
loop_
_entity_poly.entity_id
_entity_poly.type
_entity_poly.pdbx_seq_one_letter_code
_entity_poly.pdbx_strand_id
1 'polypeptide(L)'
;MHNLAGVFWIDSCDLNLTSNKVNHHTEHFPEEHLIVRRGQPFSVTLCLKSGGAKFKPGKSIFTITVQTGTFCSYINQYRALNSQSHKT
;
A
#
# COMPACT_ATOMS: atom_id res chain seq x y z
N MET A 1 -7.30 -14.46 -23.20
CA MET A 1 -7.30 -13.38 -22.20
C MET A 1 -6.88 -12.09 -22.90
N HIS A 2 -7.77 -11.11 -23.02
CA HIS A 2 -7.48 -9.87 -23.74
C HIS A 2 -6.61 -8.95 -22.88
N ASN A 3 -5.48 -8.52 -23.45
CA ASN A 3 -4.52 -7.62 -22.82
C ASN A 3 -5.11 -6.20 -22.79
N LEU A 4 -5.66 -5.79 -21.64
CA LEU A 4 -6.06 -4.40 -21.42
C LEU A 4 -4.82 -3.61 -21.01
N ALA A 5 -4.16 -3.04 -22.02
CA ALA A 5 -3.03 -2.13 -21.81
C ALA A 5 -3.44 -1.02 -20.84
N GLY A 6 -2.71 -0.88 -19.73
CA GLY A 6 -2.95 0.17 -18.72
C GLY A 6 -3.66 -0.28 -17.44
N VAL A 7 -4.10 -1.54 -17.34
CA VAL A 7 -4.58 -2.13 -16.08
C VAL A 7 -3.41 -2.76 -15.32
N PHE A 8 -3.31 -2.45 -14.02
CA PHE A 8 -2.36 -3.06 -13.10
C PHE A 8 -3.07 -4.01 -12.16
N TRP A 9 -2.46 -5.16 -11.92
CA TRP A 9 -2.89 -6.14 -10.93
C TRP A 9 -1.91 -6.15 -9.77
N ILE A 10 -2.40 -6.34 -8.56
CA ILE A 10 -1.53 -6.57 -7.40
C ILE A 10 -1.12 -8.04 -7.44
N ASP A 11 0.18 -8.28 -7.53
CA ASP A 11 0.75 -9.62 -7.46
C ASP A 11 1.00 -10.03 -6.02
N SER A 12 1.57 -9.12 -5.23
CA SER A 12 1.77 -9.32 -3.79
C SER A 12 1.74 -7.98 -3.06
N CYS A 13 1.48 -8.07 -1.75
CA CYS A 13 1.44 -6.96 -0.82
C CYS A 13 2.27 -7.36 0.40
N ASP A 14 3.36 -6.64 0.64
CA ASP A 14 4.18 -6.78 1.82
C ASP A 14 3.85 -5.65 2.80
N LEU A 15 3.30 -6.03 3.96
CA LEU A 15 2.91 -5.11 5.03
C LEU A 15 4.10 -4.62 5.87
N ASN A 16 5.34 -5.04 5.53
CA ASN A 16 6.58 -4.67 6.20
C ASN A 16 6.47 -4.80 7.73
N LEU A 17 5.94 -5.94 8.18
CA LEU A 17 5.48 -6.15 9.56
C LEU A 17 6.58 -5.89 10.58
N THR A 18 7.79 -6.41 10.34
CA THR A 18 8.92 -6.24 11.27
C THR A 18 9.27 -4.76 11.49
N SER A 19 9.43 -3.99 10.41
CA SER A 19 9.81 -2.57 10.52
C SER A 19 8.67 -1.74 11.11
N ASN A 20 7.45 -1.95 10.66
CA ASN A 20 6.30 -1.22 11.17
C ASN A 20 6.07 -1.51 12.66
N LYS A 21 6.20 -2.76 13.10
CA LYS A 21 6.04 -3.10 14.53
C LYS A 21 7.02 -2.37 15.43
N VAL A 22 8.29 -2.34 15.06
CA VAL A 22 9.33 -1.64 15.82
C VAL A 22 9.05 -0.13 15.84
N ASN A 23 8.73 0.46 14.70
CA ASN A 23 8.49 1.90 14.59
C ASN A 23 7.20 2.35 15.32
N HIS A 24 6.22 1.46 15.44
CA HIS A 24 4.95 1.73 16.11
C HIS A 24 4.88 1.17 17.54
N HIS A 25 5.95 0.55 18.05
CA HIS A 25 5.98 -0.07 19.38
C HIS A 25 4.80 -1.04 19.58
N THR A 26 4.65 -1.97 18.64
CA THR A 26 3.61 -3.02 18.58
C THR A 26 4.20 -4.42 18.41
N GLU A 27 5.47 -4.61 18.79
CA GLU A 27 6.24 -5.86 18.68
C GLU A 27 5.65 -7.02 19.47
N HIS A 28 4.93 -6.70 20.55
CA HIS A 28 4.31 -7.68 21.44
C HIS A 28 3.06 -8.35 20.85
N PHE A 29 2.55 -7.85 19.72
CA PHE A 29 1.37 -8.42 19.05
C PHE A 29 1.76 -9.48 18.00
N PRO A 30 0.86 -10.44 17.70
CA PRO A 30 1.10 -11.49 16.71
C PRO A 30 1.50 -10.98 15.32
N GLU A 31 2.19 -11.81 14.54
CA GLU A 31 2.68 -11.47 13.18
C GLU A 31 1.62 -11.58 12.08
N GLU A 32 0.40 -11.98 12.43
CA GLU A 32 -0.67 -12.19 11.43
C GLU A 32 -1.28 -10.87 10.92
N HIS A 33 -1.15 -9.79 11.69
CA HIS A 33 -1.80 -8.52 11.40
C HIS A 33 -0.84 -7.33 11.55
N LEU A 34 -1.00 -6.35 10.65
CA LEU A 34 -0.35 -5.06 10.78
C LEU A 34 -1.07 -4.22 11.84
N ILE A 35 -0.39 -3.92 12.94
CA ILE A 35 -0.89 -3.06 14.02
C ILE A 35 -0.02 -1.81 14.08
N VAL A 36 -0.64 -0.65 13.86
CA VAL A 36 0.02 0.65 13.80
C VAL A 36 -0.65 1.64 14.74
N ARG A 37 0.07 2.70 15.10
CA ARG A 37 -0.48 3.82 15.89
C ARG A 37 -0.82 4.98 14.97
N ARG A 38 -2.00 5.58 15.18
CA ARG A 38 -2.44 6.77 14.43
C ARG A 38 -1.44 7.93 14.58
N GLY A 39 -1.37 8.78 13.56
CA GLY A 39 -0.48 9.95 13.56
C GLY A 39 1.00 9.64 13.28
N GLN A 40 1.34 8.36 13.10
CA GLN A 40 2.68 7.92 12.68
C GLN A 40 2.60 7.29 11.27
N PRO A 41 3.52 7.61 10.35
CA PRO A 41 3.61 6.95 9.06
C PRO A 41 3.96 5.46 9.19
N PHE A 42 3.44 4.63 8.29
CA PHE A 42 3.80 3.22 8.14
C PHE A 42 4.08 2.91 6.67
N SER A 43 4.81 1.83 6.41
CA SER A 43 5.22 1.43 5.05
C SER A 43 4.49 0.17 4.59
N VAL A 44 4.00 0.18 3.35
CA VAL A 44 3.49 -1.01 2.66
C VAL A 44 4.11 -1.04 1.26
N THR A 45 4.53 -2.22 0.82
CA THR A 45 5.11 -2.42 -0.52
C THR A 45 4.16 -3.24 -1.37
N LEU A 46 3.78 -2.70 -2.54
CA LEU A 46 2.93 -3.39 -3.51
C LEU A 46 3.75 -3.80 -4.73
N CYS A 47 3.76 -5.10 -5.03
CA CYS A 47 4.30 -5.62 -6.27
C CYS A 47 3.19 -5.63 -7.32
N LEU A 48 3.35 -4.81 -8.36
CA LEU A 48 2.34 -4.68 -9.42
C LEU A 48 2.74 -5.50 -10.65
N LYS A 49 1.84 -6.36 -11.12
CA LYS A 49 1.91 -7.00 -12.44
C LYS A 49 1.14 -6.17 -13.45
N SER A 50 1.67 -6.08 -14.67
CA SER A 50 0.99 -5.41 -15.78
C SER A 50 0.94 -6.31 -16.99
N GLY A 51 -0.06 -6.13 -17.85
CA GLY A 51 -0.11 -6.74 -19.18
C GLY A 51 0.90 -6.16 -20.18
N GLY A 52 1.90 -5.38 -19.74
CA GLY A 52 2.88 -4.71 -20.62
C GLY A 52 3.01 -3.21 -20.41
N ALA A 53 2.22 -2.61 -19.50
CA ALA A 53 2.32 -1.20 -19.15
C ALA A 53 3.17 -0.99 -17.89
N LYS A 54 4.16 -0.08 -17.91
CA LYS A 54 4.92 0.27 -16.70
C LYS A 54 4.16 1.31 -15.88
N PHE A 55 4.15 1.16 -14.55
CA PHE A 55 3.68 2.21 -13.65
C PHE A 55 4.59 3.43 -13.78
N LYS A 56 4.02 4.60 -14.04
CA LYS A 56 4.79 5.84 -14.24
C LYS A 56 4.42 6.83 -13.13
N PRO A 57 5.32 7.09 -12.17
CA PRO A 57 5.09 8.10 -11.15
C PRO A 57 4.64 9.44 -11.77
N GLY A 58 3.60 10.05 -11.22
CA GLY A 58 3.04 11.32 -11.69
C GLY A 58 2.13 11.22 -12.92
N LYS A 59 2.06 10.08 -13.61
CA LYS A 59 1.12 9.82 -14.72
C LYS A 59 0.10 8.74 -14.38
N SER A 60 0.53 7.70 -13.69
CA SER A 60 -0.34 6.66 -13.16
C SER A 60 -0.98 7.14 -11.86
N ILE A 61 -2.30 6.96 -11.73
CA ILE A 61 -3.04 7.24 -10.50
C ILE A 61 -3.13 5.93 -9.71
N PHE A 62 -2.87 6.00 -8.42
CA PHE A 62 -3.05 4.92 -7.48
C PHE A 62 -3.81 5.44 -6.26
N THR A 63 -4.91 4.79 -5.90
CA THR A 63 -5.79 5.21 -4.81
C THR A 63 -5.86 4.10 -3.78
N ILE A 64 -5.51 4.41 -2.53
CA ILE A 64 -5.73 3.52 -1.39
C ILE A 64 -7.00 3.97 -0.70
N THR A 65 -7.95 3.05 -0.55
CA THR A 65 -9.18 3.27 0.20
C THR A 65 -9.10 2.55 1.53
N VAL A 66 -9.38 3.26 2.63
CA VAL A 66 -9.42 2.70 3.98
C VAL A 66 -10.84 2.86 4.51
N GLN A 67 -11.38 1.79 5.08
CA GLN A 67 -12.69 1.75 5.70
C GLN A 67 -12.59 1.10 7.07
N THR A 68 -13.36 1.61 8.03
CA THR A 68 -13.50 1.04 9.37
C THR A 68 -14.96 1.18 9.84
N GLY A 69 -15.48 0.20 10.57
CA GLY A 69 -16.89 0.15 11.01
C GLY A 69 -17.88 -0.37 9.96
N THR A 70 -19.10 -0.67 10.40
CA THR A 70 -20.18 -1.29 9.59
C THR A 70 -21.03 -0.30 8.79
N PHE A 71 -20.96 1.00 9.11
CA PHE A 71 -21.68 2.08 8.41
C PHE A 71 -20.68 3.03 7.78
N CYS A 72 -20.32 2.77 6.53
CA CYS A 72 -19.31 3.54 5.83
C CYS A 72 -19.96 4.69 5.04
N SER A 73 -19.97 5.91 5.60
CA SER A 73 -20.47 7.10 4.89
C SER A 73 -19.36 8.01 4.35
N TYR A 74 -18.08 7.77 4.66
CA TYR A 74 -16.97 8.62 4.22
C TYR A 74 -15.75 7.81 3.78
N ILE A 75 -15.39 7.96 2.50
CA ILE A 75 -14.16 7.43 1.91
C ILE A 75 -13.07 8.47 2.12
N ASN A 76 -12.12 8.20 3.02
CA ASN A 76 -10.89 9.00 3.08
C ASN A 76 -10.00 8.61 1.90
N GLN A 77 -9.86 9.51 0.92
CA GLN A 77 -8.94 9.32 -0.20
C GLN A 77 -7.54 9.77 0.23
N TYR A 78 -6.62 8.81 0.38
CA TYR A 78 -5.21 9.12 0.64
C TYR A 78 -4.44 9.11 -0.68
N ARG A 79 -3.83 10.24 -1.05
CA ARG A 79 -2.91 10.34 -2.19
C ARG A 79 -1.52 9.88 -1.73
N ALA A 80 -1.05 8.75 -2.24
CA ALA A 80 0.31 8.32 -1.99
C ALA A 80 1.32 9.31 -2.63
N LEU A 81 2.22 9.86 -1.82
CA LEU A 81 3.40 10.58 -2.32
C LEU A 81 4.45 9.52 -2.68
N ASN A 82 4.65 9.30 -3.98
CA ASN A 82 5.61 8.32 -4.48
C ASN A 82 7.05 8.77 -4.13
N SER A 83 7.73 8.09 -3.22
CA SER A 83 9.19 8.13 -3.12
C SER A 83 9.78 6.83 -3.64
N GLN A 84 10.51 6.90 -4.75
CA GLN A 84 11.36 5.80 -5.19
C GLN A 84 12.70 5.90 -4.44
N SER A 85 13.07 4.86 -3.69
CA SER A 85 14.46 4.70 -3.27
C SER A 85 15.23 4.01 -4.39
N HIS A 86 16.13 4.75 -5.04
CA HIS A 86 17.11 4.17 -5.95
C HIS A 86 18.14 3.42 -5.10
N LYS A 87 18.31 2.11 -5.34
CA LYS A 87 19.37 1.32 -4.71
C LYS A 87 20.66 1.63 -5.46
N THR A 88 21.55 2.41 -4.84
CA THR A 88 22.96 2.57 -5.26
C THR A 88 23.74 1.29 -5.03
#